data_AF-A0A554QCS5-F1
#
_entry.id   AF-A0A554QCS5-F1
#
_cell.length_a   1.000
_cell.length_b   1.000
_cell.length_c   1.000
_cell.angle_alpha   90.00
_cell.angle_beta   90.00
_cell.angle_gamma   90.00
#
_symmetry.space_group_name_H-M   'P 1'
#
loop_
_entity.id
_entity.type
_entity.pdbx_description
1 polymer ?
#
loop_
_entity_poly.entity_id
_entity_poly.type
_entity_poly.pdbx_seq_one_letter_code
_entity_poly.pdbx_strand_id
1 'polypeptide(L)'
;MQSIALLEAGIEPTIRYEVSEYSTQLALVEAGLAVALVPETARAKTAGVRYLPTEPAVTRSLRAASSTRIPAVGALLDALNSILSK
;
A
#
# COMPACT_ATOMS: atom_id res chain seq x y z
N MET A 1 5.30 -8.73 -7.32
CA MET A 1 4.98 -9.26 -5.96
C MET A 1 3.54 -9.73 -5.97
N GLN A 2 3.29 -11.04 -5.89
CA GLN A 2 1.91 -11.57 -5.91
C GLN A 2 1.18 -11.15 -4.62
N SER A 3 -0.06 -10.67 -4.76
CA SER A 3 -0.86 -10.23 -3.61
C SER A 3 -1.36 -11.43 -2.82
N ILE A 4 -0.65 -11.79 -1.73
CA ILE A 4 -1.04 -12.89 -0.83
C ILE A 4 -2.45 -12.72 -0.26
N ALA A 5 -2.93 -11.48 -0.11
CA ALA A 5 -4.24 -11.18 0.46
C ALA A 5 -5.40 -11.77 -0.35
N LEU A 6 -5.26 -11.87 -1.68
CA LEU A 6 -6.30 -12.48 -2.52
C LEU A 6 -6.30 -13.99 -2.36
N LEU A 7 -5.10 -14.59 -2.29
CA LEU A 7 -4.95 -16.04 -2.07
C LEU A 7 -5.46 -16.46 -0.69
N GLU A 8 -5.19 -15.66 0.35
CA GLU A 8 -5.73 -15.87 1.71
C GLU A 8 -7.26 -15.79 1.73
N ALA A 9 -7.86 -14.99 0.84
CA ALA A 9 -9.30 -14.93 0.64
C ALA A 9 -9.86 -16.04 -0.29
N GLY A 10 -9.02 -16.99 -0.75
CA GLY A 10 -9.42 -18.06 -1.66
C GLY A 10 -9.66 -17.61 -3.11
N ILE A 11 -9.14 -16.43 -3.49
CA ILE A 11 -9.28 -15.85 -4.82
C ILE A 11 -7.96 -16.02 -5.57
N GLU A 12 -8.00 -16.66 -6.74
CA GLU A 12 -6.86 -16.75 -7.65
C GLU A 12 -6.97 -15.68 -8.75
N PRO A 13 -6.18 -14.59 -8.68
CA PRO A 13 -6.33 -13.47 -9.60
C PRO A 13 -5.67 -13.74 -10.95
N THR A 14 -6.35 -13.34 -12.04
CA THR A 14 -5.70 -13.23 -13.35
C THR A 14 -4.97 -11.89 -13.45
N ILE A 15 -3.64 -11.93 -13.46
CA ILE A 15 -2.80 -10.73 -13.57
C ILE A 15 -2.59 -10.37 -15.04
N ARG A 16 -3.22 -9.28 -15.50
CA ARG A 16 -3.08 -8.77 -16.88
C ARG A 16 -1.95 -7.77 -17.06
N TYR A 17 -1.62 -7.03 -15.99
CA TYR A 17 -0.62 -5.97 -15.99
C TYR A 17 0.23 -6.07 -14.74
N GLU A 18 1.55 -6.02 -14.91
CA GLU A 18 2.52 -5.89 -13.82
C GLU A 18 3.20 -4.53 -13.94
N VAL A 19 2.93 -3.65 -12.96
CA VAL A 19 3.42 -2.26 -12.94
C VAL A 19 3.86 -1.89 -11.52
N SER A 20 4.87 -1.02 -11.42
CA SER A 20 5.53 -0.69 -10.15
C SER A 20 4.87 0.50 -9.42
N GLU A 21 4.36 1.48 -10.16
CA GLU A 21 3.85 2.73 -9.61
C GLU A 21 2.33 2.67 -9.40
N TYR A 22 1.86 3.13 -8.23
CA TYR A 22 0.43 3.23 -7.95
C TYR A 22 -0.31 4.18 -8.90
N SER A 23 0.34 5.24 -9.37
CA SER A 23 -0.25 6.15 -10.36
C SER A 23 -0.59 5.42 -11.67
N THR A 24 0.29 4.53 -12.12
CA THR A 24 0.07 3.70 -13.31
C THR A 24 -1.07 2.71 -13.09
N GLN A 25 -1.14 2.09 -11.90
CA GLN A 25 -2.27 1.22 -11.53
C GLN A 25 -3.59 1.97 -11.57
N LEU A 26 -3.65 3.18 -10.98
CA LEU A 26 -4.86 4.00 -10.98
C LEU A 26 -5.28 4.46 -12.39
N ALA A 27 -4.33 4.79 -13.26
CA ALA A 27 -4.63 5.12 -14.66
C ALA A 27 -5.27 3.94 -15.40
N LEU A 28 -4.82 2.71 -15.16
CA LEU A 28 -5.43 1.50 -15.73
C LEU A 28 -6.86 1.27 -15.20
N VAL A 29 -7.10 1.55 -13.91
CA VAL A 29 -8.44 1.47 -13.31
C VAL A 29 -9.37 2.55 -13.88
N GLU A 30 -8.89 3.79 -13.99
CA GLU A 30 -9.64 4.92 -14.56
C GLU A 30 -10.02 4.67 -16.03
N ALA A 31 -9.13 4.00 -16.80
CA ALA A 31 -9.41 3.55 -18.16
C ALA A 31 -10.34 2.32 -18.25
N GLY A 32 -10.80 1.77 -17.12
CA GLY A 32 -11.68 0.59 -17.08
C GLY A 32 -11.00 -0.73 -17.44
N LEU A 33 -9.68 -0.80 -17.40
CA LEU A 33 -8.90 -1.98 -17.84
C LEU A 33 -8.63 -2.98 -16.72
N ALA A 34 -8.70 -2.54 -15.46
CA ALA A 34 -8.35 -3.35 -14.30
C ALA A 34 -9.09 -2.92 -13.02
N VAL A 35 -8.97 -3.75 -12.00
CA VAL A 35 -9.15 -3.40 -10.59
C VAL A 35 -7.80 -3.52 -9.88
N ALA A 36 -7.57 -2.73 -8.83
CA ALA A 36 -6.29 -2.71 -8.12
C ALA A 36 -6.48 -2.62 -6.61
N LEU A 37 -5.60 -3.31 -5.86
CA LEU A 37 -5.43 -3.11 -4.43
C LEU A 37 -4.38 -2.02 -4.20
N VAL A 38 -4.77 -0.91 -3.59
CA VAL A 38 -3.87 0.22 -3.30
C VAL A 38 -3.96 0.62 -1.83
N PRO A 39 -2.86 0.99 -1.17
CA PRO A 39 -2.91 1.52 0.19
C PRO A 39 -3.60 2.89 0.21
N GLU A 40 -4.16 3.27 1.35
CA GLU A 40 -4.87 4.56 1.50
C GLU A 40 -3.99 5.77 1.16
N THR A 41 -2.70 5.68 1.46
CA THR A 41 -1.70 6.72 1.15
C THR A 41 -1.46 6.92 -0.34
N ALA A 42 -1.83 5.96 -1.19
CA ALA A 42 -1.69 6.05 -2.64
C ALA A 42 -2.97 6.52 -3.34
N ARG A 43 -4.06 6.79 -2.60
CA ARG A 43 -5.29 7.30 -3.19
C ARG A 43 -5.04 8.68 -3.80
N ALA A 44 -5.42 8.85 -5.05
CA ALA A 44 -5.42 10.13 -5.75
C ALA A 44 -6.85 10.58 -6.05
N LYS A 45 -7.06 11.90 -6.18
CA LYS A 45 -8.31 12.44 -6.71
C LYS A 45 -8.32 12.22 -8.23
N THR A 46 -8.95 11.13 -8.66
CA THR A 46 -9.14 10.77 -10.06
C THR A 46 -10.64 10.76 -10.38
N ALA A 47 -11.00 11.10 -11.62
CA ALA A 47 -12.39 11.08 -12.03
C ALA A 47 -12.79 9.62 -12.30
N GLY A 48 -13.94 9.18 -11.84
CA GLY A 48 -14.45 7.85 -12.20
C GLY A 48 -13.81 6.65 -11.49
N VAL A 49 -12.81 6.83 -10.62
CA VAL A 49 -12.33 5.75 -9.74
C VAL A 49 -13.10 5.76 -8.42
N ARG A 50 -13.64 4.61 -8.04
CA ARG A 50 -14.25 4.38 -6.72
C ARG A 50 -13.34 3.54 -5.86
N TYR A 51 -12.92 4.06 -4.71
CA TYR A 51 -12.20 3.30 -3.70
C TYR A 51 -13.18 2.53 -2.82
N LEU A 52 -12.97 1.23 -2.67
CA LEU A 52 -13.75 0.35 -1.81
C LEU A 52 -12.85 -0.21 -0.70
N PRO A 53 -13.35 -0.35 0.54
CA PRO A 53 -12.63 -1.08 1.59
C PRO A 53 -12.56 -2.56 1.25
N THR A 54 -11.57 -3.25 1.84
CA THR A 54 -11.46 -4.72 1.79
C THR A 54 -11.90 -5.34 3.11
N GLU A 55 -12.50 -6.52 3.03
CA GLU A 55 -12.87 -7.34 4.19
C GLU A 55 -12.28 -8.74 4.04
N PRO A 56 -11.38 -9.17 4.95
CA PRO A 56 -10.78 -8.37 6.02
C PRO A 56 -9.90 -7.23 5.46
N ALA A 57 -9.65 -6.20 6.30
CA ALA A 57 -8.79 -5.10 5.92
C ALA A 57 -7.37 -5.60 5.62
N VAL A 58 -6.88 -5.33 4.41
CA VAL A 58 -5.50 -5.66 4.01
C VAL A 58 -4.57 -4.60 4.58
N THR A 59 -3.77 -4.99 5.58
CA THR A 59 -2.84 -4.08 6.26
C THR A 59 -1.39 -4.44 5.96
N ARG A 60 -0.52 -3.43 6.03
CA ARG A 60 0.93 -3.62 5.94
C ARG A 60 1.58 -2.96 7.14
N SER A 61 2.47 -3.68 7.81
CA SER A 61 3.28 -3.11 8.89
C SER A 61 4.57 -2.50 8.33
N LEU A 62 4.90 -1.29 8.79
CA LEU A 62 6.22 -0.70 8.61
C LEU A 62 6.99 -0.86 9.91
N ARG A 63 8.25 -1.28 9.80
CA ARG A 63 9.15 -1.48 10.94
C ARG A 63 10.46 -0.75 10.66
N ALA A 64 10.99 -0.05 11.66
CA ALA A 64 12.33 0.48 11.61
C ALA A 64 13.32 -0.58 12.12
N ALA A 65 14.46 -0.71 11.45
CA ALA A 65 15.54 -1.59 11.84
C ALA A 65 16.87 -0.85 11.71
N SER A 66 17.75 -1.00 12.69
CA SER A 66 19.11 -0.45 12.68
C SER A 66 20.08 -1.46 13.26
N SER A 67 21.23 -1.61 12.63
CA SER A 67 22.37 -2.36 13.17
C SER A 67 23.24 -1.52 14.12
N THR A 68 23.03 -0.19 14.15
CA THR A 68 23.81 0.75 14.96
C THR A 68 22.95 1.43 16.01
N ARG A 69 23.57 1.80 17.13
CA ARG A 69 22.95 2.54 18.23
C ARG A 69 23.66 3.88 18.41
N ILE A 70 23.55 4.74 17.41
CA ILE A 70 24.08 6.10 17.47
C ILE A 70 22.97 7.10 17.85
N PRO A 71 23.29 8.21 18.54
CA PRO A 71 22.28 9.18 18.98
C PRO A 71 21.38 9.70 17.86
N ALA A 72 21.92 9.90 16.64
CA ALA A 72 21.16 10.38 15.49
C ALA A 72 20.05 9.40 15.07
N VAL A 73 20.28 8.09 15.16
CA VAL A 73 19.25 7.08 14.88
C VAL A 73 18.18 7.11 15.95
N GLY A 74 18.56 7.24 17.23
CA GLY A 74 17.60 7.42 18.33
C GLY A 74 16.69 8.63 18.11
N ALA A 75 17.28 9.79 17.82
CA ALA A 75 16.54 11.02 17.55
C ALA A 75 15.57 10.88 16.38
N LEU A 76 15.95 10.19 15.30
CA LEU A 76 15.05 9.90 14.18
C LEU A 76 13.88 9.00 14.59
N LEU A 77 14.14 7.93 15.35
CA LEU A 77 13.09 7.03 15.81
C LEU A 77 12.11 7.74 16.75
N ASP A 78 12.61 8.58 17.66
CA ASP A 78 11.77 9.38 18.56
C ASP A 78 10.90 10.35 17.75
N ALA A 79 11.46 11.03 16.75
CA ALA A 79 10.72 11.91 15.86
C ALA A 79 9.62 11.15 15.10
N LEU A 80 9.93 9.98 14.53
CA LEU A 80 8.95 9.14 13.84
C LEU A 80 7.82 8.68 14.78
N ASN A 81 8.16 8.21 15.98
CA ASN A 81 7.17 7.76 16.98
C ASN A 81 6.25 8.90 17.41
N SER A 82 6.75 10.13 17.50
CA SER A 82 5.91 11.30 17.86
C SER A 82 4.84 11.63 16.82
N ILE A 83 5.09 11.32 15.55
CA ILE A 83 4.16 11.55 14.43
C ILE A 83 3.17 10.39 14.32
N LEU A 84 3.61 9.16 14.58
CA LEU A 84 2.81 7.95 14.42
C LEU A 84 1.89 7.65 15.62
N SER A 85 2.07 8.33 16.76
CA SER A 85 1.24 8.16 17.97
C SER A 85 0.03 9.09 18.04
N LYS A 86 -0.28 9.82 16.96
CA LYS A 86 -1.48 10.64 16.80
C LYS A 86 -2.52 9.93 15.93
#